data_AF-A0A3D2B179-F1
#
_entry.id   AF-A0A3D2B179-F1
#
_cell.length_a   1.000
_cell.length_b   1.000
_cell.length_c   1.000
_cell.angle_alpha   90.00
_cell.angle_beta   90.00
_cell.angle_gamma   90.00
#
_symmetry.space_group_name_H-M   'P 1'
#
loop_
_entity.id
_entity.type
_entity.pdbx_description
1 polymer ?
#
loop_
_entity_poly.entity_id
_entity_poly.type
_entity_poly.pdbx_seq_one_letter_code
_entity_poly.pdbx_strand_id
1 'polypeptide(L)' 'TINGPSAMVQDLALDVIFPVLHGPYGEDGTVQGLLEIVNVPYVGAGVLASAVGMDKAVMKLLFAANNLPQVDYR' A
#
# COMPACT_ATOMS: atom_id res chain seq x y z
N THR A 1 -14.89 32.80 -19.23
CA THR A 1 -15.09 32.38 -17.84
C THR A 1 -14.38 31.05 -17.64
N ILE A 2 -13.42 31.03 -16.71
CA ILE A 2 -12.53 29.93 -16.25
C ILE A 2 -11.59 29.25 -17.28
N ASN A 3 -10.51 29.95 -17.65
CA ASN A 3 -9.26 29.29 -18.04
C ASN A 3 -8.54 28.86 -16.75
N GLY A 4 -8.64 27.58 -16.38
CA GLY A 4 -7.65 26.95 -15.52
C GLY A 4 -6.73 26.08 -16.39
N PRO A 5 -5.41 26.00 -16.16
CA PRO A 5 -4.60 25.01 -16.84
C PRO A 5 -5.07 23.64 -16.35
N SER A 6 -5.88 22.95 -17.15
CA SER A 6 -5.97 21.49 -17.04
C SER A 6 -4.59 20.99 -17.46
N ALA A 7 -3.74 20.71 -16.47
CA ALA A 7 -2.50 20.00 -16.70
C ALA A 7 -2.89 18.58 -17.15
N MET A 8 -3.17 18.43 -18.43
CA MET A 8 -3.20 17.14 -19.09
C MET A 8 -1.76 16.68 -19.14
N VAL A 9 -1.39 15.86 -18.16
CA VAL A 9 -0.07 15.25 -18.11
C VAL A 9 -0.03 14.18 -19.19
N GLN A 10 0.48 14.51 -20.37
CA GLN A 10 0.91 13.52 -21.35
C GLN A 10 2.33 13.08 -21.01
N ASP A 11 2.51 11.75 -20.92
CA ASP A 11 3.78 11.04 -20.68
C ASP A 11 4.50 11.39 -19.36
N LEU A 12 3.84 11.14 -18.22
CA LEU A 12 4.51 11.18 -16.93
C LEU A 12 5.44 9.97 -16.78
N ALA A 13 6.69 10.12 -17.21
CA ALA A 13 7.76 9.22 -16.81
C ALA A 13 7.99 9.37 -15.30
N LEU A 14 7.34 8.50 -14.51
CA LEU A 14 7.44 8.47 -13.06
C LEU A 14 8.59 7.56 -12.65
N ASP A 15 9.59 8.12 -11.98
CA ASP A 15 10.69 7.33 -11.41
C ASP A 15 10.24 6.53 -10.17
N VAL A 16 9.36 7.13 -9.35
CA VAL A 16 8.85 6.53 -8.12
C VAL A 16 7.52 7.16 -7.69
N ILE A 17 6.65 6.36 -7.07
CA ILE A 17 5.40 6.81 -6.44
C ILE A 17 5.52 6.76 -4.91
N PHE A 18 5.09 7.82 -4.23
CA PHE A 18 5.04 7.88 -2.77
C PHE A 18 3.59 7.90 -2.28
N PRO A 19 2.98 6.74 -1.98
CA PRO A 19 1.59 6.67 -1.54
C PRO A 19 1.45 7.14 -0.09
N VAL A 20 0.98 8.37 0.12
CA VAL A 20 0.64 8.93 1.44
C VAL A 20 -0.84 8.68 1.73
N LEU A 21 -1.22 7.40 1.75
CA LEU A 21 -2.58 6.94 1.95
C LEU A 21 -2.65 6.12 3.24
N HIS A 22 -3.79 6.18 3.94
CA HIS A 22 -4.01 5.48 5.20
C HIS A 22 -5.24 4.59 5.12
N GLY A 23 -5.24 3.50 5.89
CA GLY A 23 -6.38 2.61 6.05
C GLY A 23 -6.77 1.86 4.76
N PRO A 24 -8.08 1.62 4.55
CA PRO A 24 -8.57 0.87 3.39
C PRO A 24 -8.06 1.45 2.06
N TYR A 25 -7.70 0.56 1.15
CA TYR A 25 -7.10 0.82 -0.15
C TYR A 25 -5.67 1.40 -0.13
N GLY A 26 -5.23 2.00 0.98
CA GLY A 26 -3.89 2.59 1.13
C GLY A 26 -2.88 1.63 1.76
N GLU A 27 -3.27 1.00 2.87
CA GLU A 27 -2.39 0.15 3.68
C GLU A 27 -2.71 -1.34 3.56
N ASP A 28 -3.78 -1.71 2.83
CA ASP A 28 -4.30 -3.07 2.73
C ASP A 28 -3.80 -3.88 1.52
N GLY A 29 -2.93 -3.30 0.68
CA GLY A 29 -2.38 -3.93 -0.51
C GLY A 29 -3.11 -3.57 -1.81
N THR A 30 -4.25 -2.85 -1.76
CA THR A 30 -5.02 -2.55 -2.97
C THR A 30 -4.27 -1.63 -3.93
N VAL A 31 -3.80 -0.46 -3.47
CA VAL A 31 -3.04 0.46 -4.32
C VAL A 31 -1.70 -0.15 -4.73
N GLN A 32 -1.06 -0.91 -3.84
CA GLN A 32 0.17 -1.63 -4.14
C GLN A 32 -0.05 -2.61 -5.31
N GLY A 33 -1.17 -3.33 -5.32
CA GLY A 33 -1.50 -4.26 -6.41
C GLY A 33 -1.60 -3.58 -7.76
N LEU A 34 -2.18 -2.37 -7.80
CA LEU A 34 -2.18 -1.55 -9.00
C LEU A 34 -0.75 -1.15 -9.41
N LEU A 35 0.08 -0.73 -8.44
CA LEU A 35 1.46 -0.29 -8.65
C LEU A 35 2.35 -1.42 -9.20
N GLU A 36 2.16 -2.65 -8.72
CA GLU A 36 2.82 -3.85 -9.26
C GLU A 36 2.41 -4.11 -10.72
N ILE A 37 1.11 -3.94 -11.07
CA ILE A 37 0.62 -4.15 -12.44
C ILE A 37 1.20 -3.13 -13.41
N VAL A 38 1.25 -1.85 -13.01
CA VAL A 38 1.81 -0.79 -13.86
C VAL A 38 3.34 -0.78 -13.85
N ASN A 39 3.97 -1.64 -13.04
CA ASN A 39 5.41 -1.84 -12.95
C ASN A 39 6.18 -0.52 -12.70
N VAL A 40 5.67 0.30 -11.77
CA VAL A 40 6.30 1.55 -11.34
C VAL A 40 6.85 1.35 -9.93
N PRO A 41 8.12 1.70 -9.65
CA PRO A 41 8.65 1.67 -8.29
C PRO A 41 7.82 2.53 -7.34
N TYR A 42 7.61 2.06 -6.11
CA TYR A 42 6.88 2.84 -5.10
C TYR A 42 7.47 2.66 -3.71
N VAL A 43 7.22 3.64 -2.85
CA VAL A 43 7.67 3.63 -1.46
C VAL A 43 6.69 2.85 -0.58
N GLY A 44 7.24 2.02 0.31
CA GLY A 44 6.48 1.32 1.33
C GLY A 44 6.55 -0.20 1.19
N ALA A 45 5.59 -0.89 1.80
CA ALA A 45 5.48 -2.33 1.79
C ALA A 45 4.80 -2.83 0.49
N GLY A 46 5.15 -4.05 0.08
CA GLY A 46 4.50 -4.74 -1.04
C GLY A 46 3.10 -5.25 -0.71
N VAL A 47 2.35 -5.70 -1.73
CA VAL A 47 0.95 -6.17 -1.61
C VAL A 47 0.73 -7.11 -0.42
N LEU A 48 1.54 -8.18 -0.34
CA LEU A 48 1.40 -9.19 0.72
C LEU A 48 1.66 -8.60 2.12
N ALA A 49 2.72 -7.80 2.25
CA ALA A 49 3.09 -7.22 3.53
C ALA A 49 2.05 -6.19 4.00
N SER A 50 1.51 -5.39 3.09
CA SER A 50 0.40 -4.47 3.36
C SER A 50 -0.86 -5.22 3.82
N ALA A 51 -1.29 -6.25 3.08
CA ALA A 51 -2.47 -7.04 3.43
C ALA A 51 -2.33 -7.73 4.80
N VAL A 52 -1.16 -8.35 5.06
CA VAL A 52 -0.84 -8.97 6.35
C VAL A 52 -0.80 -7.95 7.48
N GLY A 53 -0.23 -6.77 7.25
CA GLY A 53 -0.16 -5.72 8.26
C GLY A 53 -1.52 -5.12 8.63
N MET A 54 -2.45 -5.07 7.67
CA MET A 54 -3.79 -4.54 7.87
C MET A 54 -4.70 -5.50 8.65
N ASP A 55 -4.67 -6.80 8.33
CA ASP A 55 -5.46 -7.82 9.03
C ASP A 55 -4.78 -8.25 10.34
N LYS A 56 -5.33 -7.79 11.46
CA LYS A 56 -4.78 -8.08 12.80
C LYS A 56 -4.81 -9.56 13.14
N ALA A 57 -5.76 -10.34 12.64
CA ALA A 57 -5.81 -11.78 12.93
C ALA A 57 -4.67 -12.50 12.20
N VAL A 58 -4.46 -12.19 10.92
CA VAL A 58 -3.35 -12.77 10.13
C VAL A 58 -1.99 -12.32 10.66
N MET A 59 -1.82 -11.02 10.95
CA MET A 59 -0.61 -10.47 11.56
C MET A 59 -0.23 -11.25 12.83
N LYS A 60 -1.20 -11.43 13.74
CA LYS A 60 -0.97 -12.12 15.02
C LYS A 60 -0.65 -13.59 14.84
N LEU A 61 -1.25 -14.26 13.86
CA LEU A 61 -0.92 -15.64 13.51
C LEU A 61 0.54 -15.75 13.04
N LEU A 62 1.00 -14.85 12.18
CA LEU A 62 2.38 -14.84 11.70
C LEU A 62 3.38 -14.45 12.80
N PHE A 63 2.99 -13.55 13.70
CA PHE A 63 3.80 -13.20 14.87
C PHE A 63 3.98 -14.40 15.79
N ALA A 64 2.91 -15.15 16.08
CA ALA A 64 2.97 -16.38 16.86
C ALA A 64 3.87 -17.44 16.19
N ALA A 65 3.72 -17.63 14.87
CA ALA A 65 4.56 -18.56 14.10
C ALA A 65 6.06 -18.24 14.16
N ASN A 66 6.42 -16.97 14.43
CA ASN A 66 7.80 -16.49 14.56
C ASN A 66 8.20 -16.18 16.01
N ASN A 67 7.41 -16.62 17.00
CA ASN A 67 7.68 -16.40 18.43
C ASN A 67 7.83 -14.92 18.83
N LEU A 68 7.11 -14.02 18.15
CA LEU A 68 7.08 -12.60 18.52
C LEU A 68 6.10 -12.35 19.67
N PRO A 69 6.48 -11.57 20.71
CA PRO A 69 5.60 -11.24 21.82
C PRO A 69 4.33 -10.50 21.35
N GLN A 70 3.18 -10.92 21.88
CA GLN A 70 1.89 -10.29 21.59
C GLN A 70 0.90 -10.48 22.74
N VAL A 71 -0.10 -9.60 22.81
CA VAL A 71 -1.24 -9.76 23.72
C VAL A 71 -2.18 -10.87 23.24
N ASP A 72 -2.84 -11.52 24.19
CA ASP A 72 -3.89 -12.51 23.93
C ASP A 72 -4.96 -11.94 22.99
N TYR A 73 -5.45 -12.78 22.07
CA TYR A 73 -6.47 -12.43 21.09
C TYR A 73 -7.42 -13.59 20.83
N ARG A 74 -8.51 -13.31 20.12
CA ARG A 74 -9.52 -14.28 19.67
C ARG A 74 -9.75 -14.12 18.20
#